data_AF-K1TWU8-F1
#
_entry.id   AF-K1TWU8-F1
#
_cell.length_a   1.000
_cell.length_b   1.000
_cell.length_c   1.000
_cell.angle_alpha   90.00
_cell.angle_beta   90.00
_cell.angle_gamma   90.00
#
_symmetry.space_group_name_H-M   'P 1'
#
loop_
_entity.id
_entity.type
_entity.pdbx_description
1 polymer ?
#
loop_
_entity_poly.entity_id
_entity_poly.type
_entity_poly.pdbx_seq_one_letter_code
_entity_poly.pdbx_strand_id
1 'polypeptide(L)' 'MAAKPGIPKGTRDFSPVEMAKRNYIFNTIRDVFHLFGYQQIETPSMENLSTLMGKYG' A
#
# COMPACT_ATOMS: atom_id res chain seq x y z
N MET A 1 15.06 -31.69 -2.11
CA MET A 1 15.54 -30.43 -2.70
C MET A 1 14.72 -29.31 -2.09
N ALA A 2 15.35 -28.27 -1.54
CA ALA A 2 14.60 -27.12 -1.01
C ALA A 2 13.90 -26.38 -2.17
N ALA A 3 12.62 -26.07 -2.00
CA ALA A 3 11.88 -25.28 -3.00
C ALA A 3 12.55 -23.91 -3.14
N LYS A 4 12.78 -23.48 -4.38
CA LYS A 4 13.35 -22.15 -4.66
C LYS A 4 12.35 -21.11 -4.12
N PRO A 5 12.77 -20.19 -3.24
CA PRO A 5 11.87 -19.19 -2.72
C PRO A 5 11.34 -18.33 -3.87
N GLY A 6 10.03 -18.12 -3.88
CA GLY A 6 9.31 -17.34 -4.88
C GLY A 6 8.26 -16.49 -4.19
N ILE A 7 7.94 -15.36 -4.81
CA ILE A 7 6.91 -14.47 -4.30
C ILE A 7 5.51 -15.03 -4.61
N PRO A 8 4.49 -14.79 -3.75
CA PRO A 8 3.13 -15.21 -4.01
C PRO A 8 2.61 -14.71 -5.36
N LYS A 9 1.77 -15.50 -6.03
CA LYS A 9 1.16 -15.10 -7.30
C LYS A 9 0.38 -13.79 -7.12
N GLY A 10 0.63 -12.83 -8.00
CA GLY A 10 -0.02 -11.51 -7.97
C GLY A 10 0.73 -10.45 -7.17
N THR A 11 1.89 -10.77 -6.59
CA THR A 11 2.79 -9.79 -5.96
C THR A 11 4.04 -9.56 -6.83
N ARG A 12 4.77 -8.48 -6.53
CA ARG A 12 6.04 -8.14 -7.20
C ARG A 12 6.96 -7.34 -6.27
N ASP A 13 8.25 -7.50 -6.46
CA ASP A 13 9.26 -6.64 -5.84
C ASP A 13 9.39 -5.33 -6.61
N PHE A 14 9.86 -4.29 -5.93
CA PHE A 14 10.12 -2.99 -6.53
C PHE A 14 11.61 -2.63 -6.39
N SER A 15 12.24 -2.33 -7.52
CA SER A 15 13.62 -1.86 -7.57
C SER A 15 13.76 -0.45 -6.98
N PRO A 16 15.00 -0.02 -6.64
CA PRO A 16 15.24 1.33 -6.14
C PRO A 16 14.69 2.44 -7.05
N VAL A 17 14.81 2.29 -8.37
CA VAL A 17 14.32 3.26 -9.36
C VAL A 17 12.79 3.34 -9.34
N GLU A 18 12.10 2.20 -9.20
CA GLU A 18 10.65 2.17 -9.10
C GLU A 18 10.17 2.79 -7.78
N MET A 19 10.85 2.50 -6.67
CA MET A 19 10.55 3.10 -5.38
C MET A 19 10.73 4.61 -5.39
N ALA A 20 11.79 5.13 -6.02
CA ALA A 20 12.00 6.56 -6.15
C ALA A 20 10.84 7.26 -6.88
N LYS A 21 10.36 6.67 -7.99
CA LYS A 21 9.21 7.19 -8.75
C LYS A 21 7.90 7.12 -7.93
N ARG A 22 7.68 6.02 -7.21
CA ARG A 22 6.49 5.86 -6.35
C ARG A 22 6.48 6.90 -5.22
N ASN A 23 7.63 7.11 -4.58
CA ASN A 23 7.76 8.09 -3.49
C ASN A 23 7.50 9.51 -3.98
N TYR A 24 7.97 9.87 -5.18
CA TYR A 24 7.62 11.15 -5.79
C TYR A 24 6.09 11.34 -5.89
N ILE A 25 5.38 10.33 -6.43
CA ILE A 25 3.91 10.38 -6.55
C ILE A 25 3.24 10.50 -5.18
N PHE A 26 3.62 9.67 -4.21
CA PHE A 26 3.04 9.71 -2.87
C PHE A 26 3.28 11.04 -2.15
N ASN A 27 4.47 11.63 -2.31
CA ASN A 27 4.80 12.92 -1.70
C ASN A 27 3.95 14.04 -2.31
N THR A 28 3.85 14.12 -3.63
CA THR A 28 2.99 15.11 -4.30
C THR A 28 1.55 15.03 -3.83
N ILE A 29 1.00 13.81 -3.71
CA ILE A 29 -0.37 13.61 -3.22
C ILE A 29 -0.49 14.08 -1.76
N ARG A 30 0.45 13.68 -0.89
CA ARG A 30 0.45 14.05 0.53
C ARG A 30 0.52 15.58 0.71
N ASP A 31 1.36 16.25 -0.05
CA ASP A 31 1.52 17.71 0.01
C ASP A 31 0.22 18.44 -0.33
N VAL A 32 -0.53 17.93 -1.31
CA VAL A 32 -1.87 18.45 -1.63
C VAL A 32 -2.83 18.23 -0.47
N PHE A 33 -2.90 17.02 0.10
CA PHE A 33 -3.78 16.77 1.26
C PHE A 33 -3.46 17.67 2.45
N HIS A 34 -2.18 17.92 2.73
CA HIS A 34 -1.75 18.83 3.79
C HIS A 34 -2.16 20.28 3.52
N LEU A 35 -2.12 20.75 2.27
CA LEU A 35 -2.57 22.09 1.89
C LEU A 35 -4.03 22.35 2.26
N PHE A 36 -4.87 21.30 2.21
CA PHE A 36 -6.29 21.38 2.57
C PHE A 36 -6.57 20.99 4.04
N GLY A 37 -5.53 20.84 4.87
CA GLY A 37 -5.67 20.59 6.31
C GLY A 37 -6.08 19.15 6.68
N TYR A 38 -5.97 18.19 5.77
CA TYR A 38 -6.22 16.79 6.08
C TYR A 38 -5.08 16.20 6.92
N GLN A 39 -5.44 15.30 7.84
CA GLN A 39 -4.48 14.57 8.67
C GLN A 39 -4.43 13.09 8.27
N GLN A 40 -3.23 12.54 8.21
CA GLN A 40 -3.01 11.12 7.91
C GLN A 40 -3.39 10.27 9.14
N ILE A 41 -4.10 9.17 8.90
CA ILE A 41 -4.26 8.06 9.82
C ILE A 41 -3.79 6.78 9.13
N GLU A 42 -3.32 5.82 9.91
CA GLU A 42 -2.98 4.48 9.43
C GLU A 42 -3.71 3.45 10.27
N THR A 43 -4.18 2.39 9.62
CA THR A 43 -4.87 1.27 10.25
C THR A 43 -4.09 -0.02 9.97
N PRO A 44 -4.29 -1.08 10.78
CA PRO A 44 -3.67 -2.37 10.53
C PRO A 44 -3.94 -2.89 9.11
N SER A 45 -2.95 -3.58 8.51
CA SER A 45 -3.10 -4.15 7.15
C SER A 45 -4.08 -5.32 7.11
N MET A 46 -4.37 -5.95 8.24
CA MET A 46 -5.33 -7.04 8.38
C MET A 46 -6.44 -6.60 9.34
N GLU A 47 -7.68 -6.77 8.92
CA GLU A 47 -8.89 -6.45 9.68
C GLU A 47 -9.72 -7.72 9.92
N ASN A 48 -10.60 -7.68 10.91
CA ASN A 48 -11.53 -8.78 11.17
C ASN A 48 -12.46 -8.98 9.95
N LEU A 49 -12.76 -10.24 9.61
CA LEU A 49 -13.65 -10.56 8.49
C LEU A 49 -15.02 -9.89 8.62
N SER A 50 -15.59 -9.88 9.83
CA SER A 50 -16.86 -9.20 10.13
C SER A 50 -16.84 -7.70 9.84
N THR A 51 -15.67 -7.04 9.90
CA THR A 51 -15.51 -5.62 9.55
C THR A 51 -15.60 -5.37 8.03
N LEU A 52 -15.23 -6.37 7.23
CA LEU A 52 -15.14 -6.28 5.77
C LEU A 52 -16.40 -6.80 5.05
N MET A 53 -17.13 -7.73 5.68
CA MET A 53 -18.34 -8.32 5.12
C MET A 53 -19.46 -7.28 4.92
N GLY A 54 -20.12 -7.31 3.76
CA GLY A 54 -21.29 -6.47 3.45
C GLY A 54 -21.00 -5.03 3.01
N LYS A 55 -19.72 -4.61 2.97
CA LYS A 55 -19.32 -3.28 2.46
C LYS A 55 -19.01 -3.27 0.97
N TYR A 56 -18.59 -4.41 0.45
CA TYR A 56 -18.26 -4.64 -0.95
C TYR A 56 -19.23 -5.71 -1.43
N GLY A 57 -19.89 -5.47 -2.57
CA GLY A 57 -21.05 -6.23 -3.05
C GLY A 57 -20.84 -7.74 -3.20
#